data_AF-A0A960MIT5-F1
#
_entry.id   AF-A0A960MIT5-F1
#
_cell.length_a   1.000
_cell.length_b   1.000
_cell.length_c   1.000
_cell.angle_alpha   90.00
_cell.angle_beta   90.00
_cell.angle_gamma   90.00
#
_symmetry.space_group_name_H-M   'P 1'
#
loop_
_entity.id
_entity.type
_entity.pdbx_description
1 polymer ?
#
loop_
_entity_poly.entity_id
_entity_poly.type
_entity_poly.pdbx_seq_one_letter_code
_entity_poly.pdbx_strand_id
1 'polypeptide(L)'
;HTVGDSTLDNLFWMIPRQGTLEQAKKLTVEGRLESATAFTVISHAYDGFTTESVLNGDRIGRVLPGRGSVITSYLKEKGQGEVKPLENLSKVVALEPEGTHYVILSVGGNDFRERLMNPIALLTEIPRVQERYLQIVKQIRELQGRDVRPLLMFQYRTGVHQDPYHIHPLLKWVGRVAVALNLVCLAILALAPLGVYKEVLSRRTGVILGTLASGLLFLSTRGVPFKVTLEAVKGHDLGMAVFGALLEKLYAPILEEAKTHHIPILDLSNTLDPYHEENYISGIEPGIEGSKTIAEGLAHIVKEHDYQGASRLYVKPPRGDGPYTSTINDPSSWQVQYISQ
;
A
#
# COMPACT_ATOMS: atom_id res chain seq x y z
N HIS A 1 3.10 -18.55 4.84
CA HIS A 1 2.48 -17.71 5.89
C HIS A 1 2.08 -16.38 5.28
N THR A 2 0.82 -15.99 5.42
CA THR A 2 0.32 -14.65 5.05
C THR A 2 0.09 -13.83 6.32
N VAL A 3 0.60 -12.61 6.37
CA VAL A 3 0.47 -11.70 7.52
C VAL A 3 -0.02 -10.36 6.99
N GLY A 4 -1.17 -9.89 7.45
CA GLY A 4 -1.70 -8.64 6.94
C GLY A 4 -3.20 -8.46 7.03
N ASP A 5 -3.74 -7.81 6.01
CA ASP A 5 -5.14 -7.40 5.92
C ASP A 5 -5.91 -8.16 4.83
N SER A 6 -7.07 -7.60 4.44
CA SER A 6 -7.99 -8.13 3.45
C SER A 6 -7.39 -8.25 2.05
N THR A 7 -6.24 -7.62 1.78
CA THR A 7 -5.53 -7.84 0.51
C THR A 7 -5.06 -9.27 0.36
N LEU A 8 -4.67 -9.92 1.46
CA LEU A 8 -4.35 -11.35 1.50
C LEU A 8 -5.59 -12.17 1.87
N ASP A 9 -6.34 -11.71 2.89
CA ASP A 9 -7.55 -12.37 3.38
C ASP A 9 -8.84 -11.74 2.83
N ASN A 10 -9.07 -11.86 1.53
CA ASN A 10 -10.27 -11.31 0.91
C ASN A 10 -11.49 -12.24 0.97
N LEU A 11 -11.50 -13.22 1.88
CA LEU A 11 -12.58 -14.23 1.98
C LEU A 11 -13.95 -13.60 2.20
N PHE A 12 -14.04 -12.60 3.08
CA PHE A 12 -15.30 -11.90 3.35
C PHE A 12 -15.94 -11.35 2.08
N TRP A 13 -15.13 -10.83 1.15
CA TRP A 13 -15.56 -10.24 -0.11
C TRP A 13 -15.86 -11.27 -1.20
N MET A 14 -15.32 -12.49 -1.09
CA MET A 14 -15.59 -13.59 -2.02
C MET A 14 -16.90 -14.33 -1.71
N ILE A 15 -17.29 -14.44 -0.43
CA ILE A 15 -18.48 -15.21 -0.01
C ILE A 15 -19.76 -14.79 -0.75
N PRO A 16 -20.13 -13.50 -0.85
CA PRO A 16 -21.38 -13.10 -1.51
C PRO A 16 -21.41 -13.37 -3.02
N ARG A 17 -20.24 -13.60 -3.62
CA ARG A 17 -20.09 -13.79 -5.07
C ARG A 17 -20.12 -15.26 -5.48
N GLN A 18 -20.03 -16.18 -4.52
CA GLN A 18 -19.93 -17.62 -4.78
C GLN A 18 -21.07 -18.39 -4.10
N GLY A 19 -21.44 -19.51 -4.68
CA GLY A 19 -22.55 -20.33 -4.15
C GLY A 19 -22.22 -21.02 -2.82
N THR A 20 -20.93 -21.23 -2.52
CA THR A 20 -20.47 -21.93 -1.32
C THR A 20 -19.19 -21.33 -0.73
N LEU A 21 -18.96 -21.53 0.57
CA LEU A 21 -17.73 -21.10 1.26
C LEU A 21 -16.47 -21.71 0.63
N GLU A 22 -16.52 -22.98 0.24
CA GLU A 22 -15.38 -23.68 -0.40
C GLU A 22 -15.02 -23.09 -1.76
N GLN A 23 -16.02 -22.69 -2.56
CA GLN A 23 -15.78 -21.98 -3.81
C GLN A 23 -15.19 -20.59 -3.56
N ALA A 24 -15.69 -19.87 -2.55
CA ALA A 24 -15.14 -18.57 -2.17
C ALA A 24 -13.66 -18.69 -1.76
N LYS A 25 -13.31 -19.68 -0.93
CA LYS A 25 -11.92 -19.94 -0.51
C LYS A 25 -10.99 -20.19 -1.69
N LYS A 26 -11.40 -20.96 -2.69
CA LYS A 26 -10.57 -21.23 -3.88
C LYS A 26 -10.30 -19.99 -4.74
N LEU A 27 -11.08 -18.93 -4.58
CA LEU A 27 -10.94 -17.70 -5.36
C LEU A 27 -10.23 -16.58 -4.61
N THR A 28 -9.98 -16.74 -3.31
CA THR A 28 -9.17 -15.78 -2.53
C THR A 28 -7.72 -15.80 -3.00
N VAL A 29 -6.95 -14.78 -2.60
CA VAL A 29 -5.50 -14.76 -2.84
C VAL A 29 -4.85 -16.00 -2.24
N GLU A 30 -5.18 -16.32 -0.99
CA GLU A 30 -4.64 -17.47 -0.25
C GLU A 30 -4.96 -18.81 -0.93
N GLY A 31 -6.23 -19.07 -1.30
CA GLY A 31 -6.60 -20.35 -1.92
C GLY A 31 -6.01 -20.52 -3.32
N ARG A 32 -5.85 -19.42 -4.07
CA ARG A 32 -5.16 -19.44 -5.37
C ARG A 32 -3.65 -19.63 -5.21
N LEU A 33 -3.04 -19.00 -4.21
CA LEU A 33 -1.62 -19.17 -3.91
C LEU A 33 -1.31 -20.61 -3.50
N GLU A 34 -2.16 -21.21 -2.66
CA GLU A 34 -2.04 -22.61 -2.27
C GLU A 34 -2.14 -23.53 -3.49
N SER A 35 -3.07 -23.25 -4.41
CA SER A 35 -3.22 -24.01 -5.65
C SER A 35 -2.06 -23.83 -6.65
N ALA A 36 -1.38 -22.68 -6.59
CA ALA A 36 -0.30 -22.31 -7.52
C ALA A 36 1.10 -22.73 -7.03
N THR A 37 1.21 -23.29 -5.83
CA THR A 37 2.49 -23.67 -5.21
C THR A 37 2.43 -25.07 -4.63
N ALA A 38 3.59 -25.61 -4.23
CA ALA A 38 3.67 -26.85 -3.46
C ALA A 38 3.61 -26.61 -1.94
N PHE A 39 3.34 -25.36 -1.51
CA PHE A 39 3.36 -24.95 -0.11
C PHE A 39 1.95 -24.87 0.46
N THR A 40 1.81 -25.27 1.73
CA THR A 40 0.61 -25.02 2.51
C THR A 40 0.50 -23.52 2.85
N VAL A 41 -0.67 -22.93 2.63
CA VAL A 41 -0.89 -21.52 3.00
C VAL A 41 -1.51 -21.42 4.38
N ILE A 42 -0.72 -20.92 5.33
CA ILE A 42 -1.17 -20.65 6.70
C ILE A 42 -1.47 -19.16 6.86
N SER A 43 -2.72 -18.85 7.18
CA SER A 43 -3.22 -17.48 7.31
C SER A 43 -3.01 -16.90 8.70
N HIS A 44 -2.32 -15.76 8.74
CA HIS A 44 -2.29 -14.81 9.85
C HIS A 44 -2.74 -13.41 9.37
N ALA A 45 -3.34 -13.32 8.19
CA ALA A 45 -4.00 -12.14 7.68
C ALA A 45 -5.48 -12.14 8.09
N TYR A 46 -6.00 -10.95 8.36
CA TYR A 46 -7.39 -10.75 8.79
C TYR A 46 -7.95 -9.48 8.17
N ASP A 47 -9.14 -9.59 7.57
CA ASP A 47 -9.83 -8.43 7.02
C ASP A 47 -9.95 -7.30 8.06
N GLY A 48 -9.50 -6.12 7.65
CA GLY A 48 -9.59 -4.91 8.44
C GLY A 48 -8.42 -4.60 9.35
N PHE A 49 -7.42 -5.47 9.43
CA PHE A 49 -6.26 -5.24 10.29
C PHE A 49 -5.41 -4.07 9.78
N THR A 50 -4.88 -3.29 10.71
CA THR A 50 -3.89 -2.23 10.48
C THR A 50 -2.50 -2.73 10.87
N THR A 51 -1.45 -1.93 10.63
CA THR A 51 -0.11 -2.26 11.14
C THR A 51 -0.09 -2.38 12.67
N GLU A 52 -0.94 -1.64 13.37
CA GLU A 52 -1.11 -1.74 14.82
C GLU A 52 -1.78 -3.04 15.25
N SER A 53 -2.83 -3.46 14.55
CA SER A 53 -3.51 -4.75 14.78
C SER A 53 -2.55 -5.93 14.60
N VAL A 54 -1.65 -5.87 13.60
CA VAL A 54 -0.65 -6.92 13.36
C VAL A 54 0.37 -7.01 14.50
N LEU A 55 0.84 -5.87 15.01
CA LEU A 55 1.82 -5.83 16.10
C LEU A 55 1.25 -6.25 17.45
N ASN A 56 0.09 -5.71 17.80
CA ASN A 56 -0.44 -5.79 19.17
C ASN A 56 -1.56 -6.83 19.31
N GLY A 57 -2.11 -7.30 18.20
CA GLY A 57 -3.34 -8.06 18.14
C GLY A 57 -4.57 -7.17 18.04
N ASP A 58 -5.66 -7.77 17.56
CA ASP A 58 -6.97 -7.13 17.44
C ASP A 58 -8.07 -8.19 17.34
N ARG A 59 -9.32 -7.77 17.38
CA ARG A 59 -10.49 -8.64 17.24
C ARG A 59 -10.81 -8.91 15.78
N ILE A 60 -10.98 -10.20 15.44
CA ILE A 60 -11.42 -10.61 14.09
C ILE A 60 -12.77 -9.97 13.77
N GLY A 61 -12.86 -9.35 12.60
CA GLY A 61 -14.09 -8.76 12.08
C GLY A 61 -14.48 -7.41 12.70
N ARG A 62 -13.58 -6.72 13.42
CA ARG A 62 -13.84 -5.42 14.07
C ARG A 62 -14.44 -4.38 13.11
N VAL A 63 -13.99 -4.34 11.86
CA VAL A 63 -14.38 -3.31 10.87
C VAL A 63 -15.28 -3.84 9.76
N LEU A 64 -15.69 -5.11 9.83
CA LEU A 64 -16.53 -5.72 8.82
C LEU A 64 -17.98 -5.22 8.94
N PRO A 65 -18.59 -4.76 7.85
CA PRO A 65 -19.96 -4.26 7.90
C PRO A 65 -20.97 -5.39 8.13
N GLY A 66 -21.92 -5.14 9.03
CA GLY A 66 -23.22 -5.83 9.06
C GLY A 66 -23.40 -6.95 10.08
N ARG A 67 -24.63 -7.48 10.07
CA ARG A 67 -25.07 -8.73 10.71
C ARG A 67 -25.60 -9.60 9.58
N GLY A 68 -25.30 -10.91 9.57
CA GLY A 68 -25.84 -11.80 8.55
C GLY A 68 -25.00 -13.05 8.30
N SER A 69 -25.43 -13.84 7.32
CA SER A 69 -24.79 -15.12 6.97
C SER A 69 -23.34 -14.96 6.51
N VAL A 70 -22.99 -13.84 5.86
CA VAL A 70 -21.62 -13.58 5.35
C VAL A 70 -20.62 -13.46 6.49
N ILE A 71 -20.86 -12.55 7.44
CA ILE A 71 -19.96 -12.37 8.60
C ILE A 71 -19.94 -13.61 9.49
N THR A 72 -21.07 -14.29 9.66
CA THR A 72 -21.11 -15.57 10.39
C THR A 72 -20.25 -16.64 9.71
N SER A 73 -20.29 -16.73 8.38
CA SER A 73 -19.48 -17.70 7.62
C SER A 73 -17.99 -17.37 7.70
N TYR A 74 -17.64 -16.08 7.58
CA TYR A 74 -16.26 -15.62 7.75
C TYR A 74 -15.72 -15.90 9.16
N LEU A 75 -16.46 -15.54 10.21
CA LEU A 75 -16.06 -15.82 11.60
C LEU A 75 -16.04 -17.31 11.94
N LYS A 76 -16.86 -18.13 11.27
CA LYS A 76 -16.79 -19.59 11.41
C LYS A 76 -15.47 -20.13 10.85
N GLU A 77 -15.00 -19.57 9.73
CA GLU A 77 -13.74 -19.98 9.09
C GLU A 77 -12.52 -19.44 9.83
N LYS A 78 -12.48 -18.13 10.14
CA LYS A 78 -11.32 -17.47 10.75
C LYS A 78 -11.26 -17.59 12.28
N GLY A 79 -12.35 -18.01 12.91
CA GLY A 79 -12.52 -18.02 14.35
C GLY A 79 -13.09 -16.71 14.89
N GLN A 80 -13.17 -16.63 16.22
CA GLN A 80 -13.74 -15.51 16.95
C GLN A 80 -12.81 -15.07 18.07
N GLY A 81 -12.86 -13.78 18.40
CA GLY A 81 -12.12 -13.19 19.51
C GLY A 81 -10.91 -12.39 19.07
N GLU A 82 -10.03 -12.14 20.03
CA GLU A 82 -8.76 -11.44 19.84
C GLU A 82 -7.71 -12.41 19.30
N VAL A 83 -6.94 -11.96 18.32
CA VAL A 83 -5.83 -12.70 17.74
C VAL A 83 -4.60 -11.83 17.69
N LYS A 84 -3.43 -12.46 17.83
CA LYS A 84 -2.12 -11.82 17.77
C LYS A 84 -1.31 -12.42 16.63
N PRO A 85 -1.35 -11.82 15.41
CA PRO A 85 -0.79 -12.42 14.21
C PRO A 85 0.67 -12.85 14.34
N LEU A 86 1.53 -11.99 14.89
CA LEU A 86 2.97 -12.28 15.02
C LEU A 86 3.28 -13.35 16.08
N GLU A 87 2.54 -13.37 17.19
CA GLU A 87 2.68 -14.45 18.18
C GLU A 87 2.24 -15.79 17.61
N ASN A 88 1.14 -15.81 16.83
CA ASN A 88 0.66 -17.02 16.18
C ASN A 88 1.62 -17.52 15.10
N LEU A 89 2.15 -16.62 14.26
CA LEU A 89 3.19 -16.94 13.29
C LEU A 89 4.41 -17.57 13.98
N SER A 90 4.92 -16.95 15.05
CA SER A 90 6.07 -17.46 15.80
C SER A 90 5.83 -18.87 16.34
N LYS A 91 4.65 -19.13 16.90
CA LYS A 91 4.27 -20.47 17.38
C LYS A 91 4.26 -21.50 16.25
N VAL A 92 3.70 -21.17 15.09
CA VAL A 92 3.63 -22.11 13.96
C VAL A 92 5.02 -22.39 13.39
N VAL A 93 5.86 -21.37 13.20
CA VAL A 93 7.24 -21.56 12.73
C VAL A 93 8.03 -22.44 13.71
N ALA A 94 7.85 -22.24 15.02
CA ALA A 94 8.53 -23.04 16.04
C ALA A 94 8.12 -24.53 16.05
N LEU A 95 6.97 -24.89 15.47
CA LEU A 95 6.53 -26.29 15.37
C LEU A 95 7.20 -27.05 14.23
N GLU A 96 7.69 -26.36 13.20
CA GLU A 96 8.32 -26.97 12.02
C GLU A 96 9.71 -26.35 11.73
N PRO A 97 10.65 -26.36 12.68
CA PRO A 97 11.88 -25.55 12.64
C PRO A 97 12.88 -25.90 11.52
N GLU A 98 12.66 -26.98 10.78
CA GLU A 98 13.49 -27.37 9.64
C GLU A 98 12.79 -27.10 8.28
N GLY A 99 11.57 -26.58 8.30
CA GLY A 99 10.84 -26.19 7.10
C GLY A 99 11.35 -24.87 6.49
N THR A 100 11.08 -24.66 5.20
CA THR A 100 11.23 -23.33 4.58
C THR A 100 9.94 -22.54 4.80
N HIS A 101 10.05 -21.39 5.47
CA HIS A 101 8.90 -20.55 5.82
C HIS A 101 8.89 -19.26 5.00
N TYR A 102 8.08 -19.21 3.93
CA TYR A 102 7.80 -17.96 3.25
C TYR A 102 6.79 -17.13 4.04
N VAL A 103 7.14 -15.90 4.39
CA VAL A 103 6.28 -14.98 5.15
C VAL A 103 5.96 -13.76 4.31
N ILE A 104 4.72 -13.69 3.84
CA ILE A 104 4.21 -12.61 2.99
C ILE A 104 3.56 -11.55 3.87
N LEU A 105 4.09 -10.33 3.85
CA LEU A 105 3.58 -9.19 4.62
C LEU A 105 2.85 -8.19 3.71
N SER A 106 1.55 -7.99 3.94
CA SER A 106 0.75 -6.98 3.24
C SER A 106 -0.23 -6.28 4.18
N VAL A 107 0.13 -5.09 4.62
CA VAL A 107 -0.69 -4.30 5.56
C VAL A 107 -0.40 -2.82 5.35
N GLY A 108 -1.32 -1.97 5.78
CA GLY A 108 -1.18 -0.51 5.72
C GLY A 108 -2.36 0.18 5.07
N GLY A 109 -3.10 -0.52 4.20
CA GLY A 109 -4.26 0.06 3.49
C GLY A 109 -5.31 0.57 4.48
N ASN A 110 -5.59 -0.22 5.52
CA ASN A 110 -6.55 0.16 6.57
C ASN A 110 -6.07 1.30 7.46
N ASP A 111 -4.76 1.44 7.71
CA ASP A 111 -4.19 2.56 8.47
C ASP A 111 -4.55 3.91 7.81
N PHE A 112 -4.47 3.96 6.49
CA PHE A 112 -4.89 5.15 5.74
C PHE A 112 -6.40 5.28 5.73
N ARG A 113 -7.13 4.19 5.46
CA ARG A 113 -8.60 4.19 5.35
C ARG A 113 -9.29 4.79 6.56
N GLU A 114 -8.88 4.38 7.75
CA GLU A 114 -9.43 4.88 9.02
C GLU A 114 -9.16 6.38 9.25
N ARG A 115 -8.21 6.97 8.52
CA ARG A 115 -7.79 8.37 8.64
C ARG A 115 -8.13 9.24 7.42
N LEU A 116 -8.71 8.68 6.36
CA LEU A 116 -8.96 9.38 5.09
C LEU A 116 -9.77 10.66 5.25
N MET A 117 -10.72 10.71 6.17
CA MET A 117 -11.56 11.89 6.39
C MET A 117 -10.78 13.08 7.00
N ASN A 118 -9.52 12.90 7.38
CA ASN A 118 -8.65 13.95 7.89
C ASN A 118 -7.27 13.92 7.20
N PRO A 119 -7.08 14.71 6.13
CA PRO A 119 -5.82 14.76 5.37
C PRO A 119 -4.58 15.11 6.21
N ILE A 120 -4.75 15.92 7.27
CA ILE A 120 -3.64 16.25 8.18
C ILE A 120 -3.29 15.01 9.01
N ALA A 121 -4.29 14.30 9.53
CA ALA A 121 -4.07 13.04 10.25
C ALA A 121 -3.35 12.02 9.36
N LEU A 122 -3.72 11.93 8.08
CA LEU A 122 -3.06 11.07 7.09
C LEU A 122 -1.55 11.31 7.01
N LEU A 123 -1.14 12.59 6.90
CA LEU A 123 0.27 12.96 6.81
C LEU A 123 1.04 12.66 8.10
N THR A 124 0.39 12.76 9.26
CA THR A 124 0.98 12.39 10.56
C THR A 124 0.99 10.89 10.81
N GLU A 125 0.14 10.13 10.11
CA GLU A 125 0.03 8.69 10.27
C GLU A 125 1.11 7.95 9.46
N ILE A 126 1.54 8.48 8.30
CA ILE A 126 2.59 7.86 7.47
C ILE A 126 3.83 7.44 8.29
N PRO A 127 4.47 8.32 9.09
CA PRO A 127 5.65 7.93 9.86
C PRO A 127 5.38 6.82 10.88
N ARG A 128 4.18 6.80 11.47
CA ARG A 128 3.78 5.77 12.43
C ARG A 128 3.56 4.42 11.76
N VAL A 129 2.91 4.43 10.60
CA VAL A 129 2.73 3.21 9.77
C VAL A 129 4.09 2.68 9.35
N GLN A 130 5.02 3.56 8.94
CA GLN A 130 6.39 3.17 8.59
C GLN A 130 7.10 2.51 9.77
N GLU A 131 7.10 3.16 10.94
CA GLU A 131 7.72 2.63 12.15
C GLU A 131 7.15 1.25 12.50
N ARG A 132 5.81 1.12 12.55
CA ARG A 132 5.14 -0.15 12.85
C ARG A 132 5.45 -1.21 11.80
N TYR A 133 5.43 -0.87 10.51
CA TYR A 133 5.75 -1.80 9.43
C TYR A 133 7.19 -2.33 9.55
N LEU A 134 8.16 -1.46 9.82
CA LEU A 134 9.55 -1.86 10.02
C LEU A 134 9.72 -2.73 11.28
N GLN A 135 8.98 -2.45 12.35
CA GLN A 135 8.96 -3.31 13.54
C GLN A 135 8.41 -4.71 13.22
N ILE A 136 7.36 -4.81 12.40
CA ILE A 136 6.81 -6.09 11.94
C ILE A 136 7.85 -6.86 11.12
N VAL A 137 8.48 -6.20 10.13
CA VAL A 137 9.52 -6.80 9.29
C VAL A 137 10.68 -7.32 10.15
N LYS A 138 11.13 -6.51 11.12
CA LYS A 138 12.16 -6.91 12.07
C LYS A 138 11.75 -8.17 12.86
N GLN A 139 10.55 -8.19 13.43
CA GLN A 139 10.08 -9.37 14.19
C GLN A 139 9.98 -10.62 13.33
N ILE A 140 9.52 -10.53 12.09
CA ILE A 140 9.47 -11.66 11.15
C ILE A 140 10.87 -12.20 10.88
N ARG A 141 11.85 -11.31 10.66
CA ARG A 141 13.24 -11.70 10.40
C ARG A 141 13.94 -12.31 11.61
N GLU A 142 13.55 -11.90 12.81
CA GLU A 142 14.11 -12.37 14.08
C GLU A 142 13.48 -13.67 14.58
N LEU A 143 12.48 -14.23 13.86
CA LEU A 143 11.92 -15.55 14.17
C LEU A 143 13.04 -16.61 14.14
N GLN A 144 13.46 -17.02 15.33
CA GLN A 144 14.54 -17.99 15.53
C GLN A 144 14.10 -19.36 15.03
N GLY A 145 14.95 -20.02 14.24
CA GLY A 145 14.69 -21.37 13.74
C GLY A 145 14.43 -21.42 12.23
N ARG A 146 15.53 -21.22 11.49
CA ARG A 146 15.88 -21.63 10.11
C ARG A 146 14.88 -21.38 8.96
N ASP A 147 15.50 -20.97 7.84
CA ASP A 147 14.94 -20.68 6.52
C ASP A 147 13.59 -19.94 6.47
N VAL A 148 13.46 -18.88 7.28
CA VAL A 148 12.40 -17.88 7.16
C VAL A 148 12.77 -16.89 6.05
N ARG A 149 11.88 -16.78 5.06
CA ARG A 149 12.04 -15.94 3.86
C ARG A 149 10.93 -14.89 3.81
N PRO A 150 11.18 -13.68 4.34
CA PRO A 150 10.23 -12.58 4.23
C PRO A 150 10.00 -12.22 2.75
N LEU A 151 8.78 -11.80 2.44
CA LEU A 151 8.37 -11.22 1.18
C LEU A 151 7.46 -10.04 1.50
N LEU A 152 7.74 -8.87 0.96
CA LEU A 152 6.86 -7.72 1.13
C LEU A 152 5.90 -7.62 -0.05
N MET A 153 4.66 -7.28 0.24
CA MET A 153 3.66 -6.97 -0.79
C MET A 153 3.15 -5.57 -0.51
N PHE A 154 3.38 -4.67 -1.47
CA PHE A 154 2.90 -3.31 -1.35
C PHE A 154 1.41 -3.27 -1.67
N GLN A 155 0.71 -2.36 -1.02
CA GLN A 155 -0.69 -2.06 -1.29
C GLN A 155 -0.80 -1.34 -2.63
N TYR A 156 -1.97 -1.42 -3.26
CA TYR A 156 -2.23 -0.85 -4.57
C TYR A 156 -3.05 0.45 -4.50
N ARG A 157 -3.16 1.11 -5.65
CA ARG A 157 -4.09 2.23 -5.85
C ARG A 157 -5.51 1.70 -5.93
N THR A 158 -6.45 2.41 -5.31
CA THR A 158 -7.85 2.03 -5.32
C THR A 158 -8.45 2.15 -6.72
N GLY A 159 -9.40 1.27 -7.03
CA GLY A 159 -10.11 1.28 -8.30
C GLY A 159 -10.80 2.63 -8.54
N VAL A 160 -10.52 3.28 -9.66
CA VAL A 160 -11.02 4.64 -9.97
C VAL A 160 -12.54 4.66 -10.15
N HIS A 161 -13.11 3.57 -10.67
CA HIS A 161 -14.55 3.46 -10.94
C HIS A 161 -15.34 2.93 -9.74
N GLN A 162 -14.67 2.35 -8.75
CA GLN A 162 -15.29 1.86 -7.52
C GLN A 162 -14.66 2.60 -6.35
N ASP A 163 -15.10 3.82 -6.04
CA ASP A 163 -14.50 4.60 -4.93
C ASP A 163 -15.53 4.90 -3.84
N PRO A 164 -15.98 3.87 -3.07
CA PRO A 164 -17.01 4.04 -2.05
C PRO A 164 -16.54 4.94 -0.89
N TYR A 165 -15.24 5.17 -0.77
CA TYR A 165 -14.63 6.01 0.26
C TYR A 165 -14.33 7.44 -0.22
N HIS A 166 -14.62 7.76 -1.50
CA HIS A 166 -14.32 9.05 -2.11
C HIS A 166 -12.85 9.49 -1.96
N ILE A 167 -11.92 8.52 -1.99
CA ILE A 167 -10.48 8.75 -1.90
C ILE A 167 -10.01 9.62 -3.07
N HIS A 168 -10.40 9.28 -4.30
CA HIS A 168 -9.94 9.99 -5.49
C HIS A 168 -10.45 11.43 -5.54
N PRO A 169 -11.75 11.74 -5.33
CA PRO A 169 -12.24 13.10 -5.21
C PRO A 169 -11.52 13.91 -4.12
N LEU A 170 -11.29 13.31 -2.94
CA LEU A 170 -10.60 13.96 -1.84
C LEU A 170 -9.15 14.31 -2.21
N LEU A 171 -8.39 13.33 -2.70
CA LEU A 171 -6.99 13.54 -3.09
C LEU A 171 -6.87 14.51 -4.27
N LYS A 172 -7.84 14.51 -5.19
CA LYS A 172 -7.93 15.49 -6.27
C LYS A 172 -8.13 16.91 -5.73
N TRP A 173 -8.99 17.09 -4.73
CA TRP A 173 -9.17 18.38 -4.07
C TRP A 173 -7.90 18.83 -3.34
N VAL A 174 -7.29 17.94 -2.55
CA VAL A 174 -6.00 18.21 -1.86
C VAL A 174 -4.94 18.63 -2.86
N GLY A 175 -4.82 17.90 -3.97
CA GLY A 175 -3.88 18.24 -5.03
C GLY A 175 -4.18 19.60 -5.66
N ARG A 176 -5.45 19.97 -5.89
CA ARG A 176 -5.80 21.29 -6.45
C ARG A 176 -5.34 22.42 -5.52
N VAL A 177 -5.58 22.26 -4.22
CA VAL A 177 -5.15 23.23 -3.21
C VAL A 177 -3.63 23.33 -3.18
N ALA A 178 -2.92 22.20 -3.18
CA ALA A 178 -1.46 22.18 -3.19
C ALA A 178 -0.87 22.82 -4.45
N VAL A 179 -1.39 22.49 -5.63
CA VAL A 179 -0.98 23.08 -6.92
C VAL A 179 -1.21 24.59 -6.92
N ALA A 180 -2.39 25.06 -6.52
CA ALA A 180 -2.69 26.48 -6.46
C ALA A 180 -1.74 27.21 -5.49
N LEU A 181 -1.51 26.65 -4.30
CA LEU A 181 -0.59 27.21 -3.31
C LEU A 181 0.85 27.28 -3.86
N ASN A 182 1.32 26.22 -4.51
CA ASN A 182 2.65 26.18 -5.13
C ASN A 182 2.79 27.25 -6.20
N LEU A 183 1.80 27.39 -7.09
CA LEU A 183 1.81 28.40 -8.15
C LEU A 183 1.80 29.83 -7.60
N VAL A 184 0.99 30.10 -6.57
CA VAL A 184 0.96 31.42 -5.90
C VAL A 184 2.30 31.73 -5.24
N CYS A 185 2.89 30.76 -4.51
CA CYS A 185 4.18 30.96 -3.86
C CYS A 185 5.29 31.21 -4.90
N LEU A 186 5.32 30.44 -5.99
CA LEU A 186 6.27 30.65 -7.08
C LEU A 186 6.09 32.01 -7.76
N ALA A 187 4.85 32.43 -8.01
CA ALA A 187 4.57 33.75 -8.56
C ALA A 187 5.04 34.88 -7.63
N ILE A 188 4.80 34.76 -6.32
CA ILE A 188 5.29 35.73 -5.33
C ILE A 188 6.82 35.78 -5.33
N LEU A 189 7.49 34.63 -5.33
CA LEU A 189 8.95 34.56 -5.35
C LEU A 189 9.55 35.17 -6.63
N ALA A 190 8.88 35.02 -7.77
CA ALA A 190 9.31 35.62 -9.04
C ALA A 190 9.00 37.12 -9.13
N LEU A 191 7.83 37.56 -8.68
CA LEU A 191 7.32 38.92 -8.89
C LEU A 191 7.69 39.89 -7.77
N ALA A 192 7.89 39.44 -6.53
CA ALA A 192 8.24 40.33 -5.43
C ALA A 192 9.56 41.08 -5.67
N PRO A 193 10.65 40.45 -6.17
CA PRO A 193 11.87 41.19 -6.53
C PRO A 193 11.63 42.26 -7.60
N LEU A 194 10.80 41.96 -8.62
CA LEU A 194 10.45 42.91 -9.67
C LEU A 194 9.61 44.07 -9.14
N GLY A 195 8.69 43.81 -8.22
CA GLY A 195 7.89 44.84 -7.55
C GLY A 195 8.74 45.78 -6.70
N VAL A 196 9.77 45.25 -6.02
CA VAL A 196 10.76 46.05 -5.29
C VAL A 196 11.61 46.88 -6.25
N TYR A 197 12.06 46.30 -7.37
CA TYR A 197 12.84 47.01 -8.39
C TYR A 197 12.07 48.17 -9.04
N LYS A 198 10.78 47.97 -9.31
CA LYS A 198 9.89 49.00 -9.88
C LYS A 198 9.29 49.96 -8.83
N GLU A 199 9.74 49.88 -7.57
CA GLU A 199 9.26 50.69 -6.45
C GLU A 199 7.74 50.55 -6.15
N VAL A 200 7.08 49.51 -6.67
CA VAL A 200 5.68 49.18 -6.38
C VAL A 200 5.55 48.54 -4.98
N LEU A 201 6.60 47.84 -4.52
CA LEU A 201 6.69 47.26 -3.20
C LEU A 201 7.88 47.84 -2.43
N SER A 202 7.68 48.10 -1.14
CA SER A 202 8.81 48.41 -0.27
C SER A 202 9.74 47.19 -0.16
N ARG A 203 11.06 47.43 0.03
CA ARG A 203 12.04 46.35 0.27
C ARG A 203 11.63 45.43 1.42
N ARG A 204 11.11 46.00 2.52
CA ARG A 204 10.64 45.21 3.68
C ARG A 204 9.47 44.30 3.31
N THR A 205 8.49 44.83 2.60
CA THR A 205 7.33 44.05 2.13
C THR A 205 7.77 42.92 1.20
N GLY A 206 8.68 43.19 0.26
CA GLY A 206 9.22 42.17 -0.65
C GLY A 206 9.92 41.03 0.10
N VAL A 207 10.76 41.35 1.09
CA VAL A 207 11.43 40.35 1.94
C VAL A 207 10.43 39.51 2.73
N ILE A 208 9.42 40.13 3.35
CA ILE A 208 8.39 39.42 4.11
C ILE A 208 7.63 38.45 3.21
N LEU A 209 7.16 38.92 2.04
CA LEU A 209 6.44 38.09 1.08
C LEU A 209 7.29 36.93 0.57
N GLY A 210 8.56 37.18 0.24
CA GLY A 210 9.50 36.14 -0.18
C GLY A 210 9.68 35.06 0.88
N THR A 211 9.97 35.46 2.13
CA THR A 211 10.14 34.51 3.25
C THR A 211 8.88 33.69 3.50
N LEU A 212 7.70 34.32 3.52
CA LEU A 212 6.43 33.63 3.71
C LEU A 212 6.15 32.64 2.56
N ALA A 213 6.36 33.04 1.32
CA ALA A 213 6.16 32.19 0.16
C ALA A 213 7.12 30.99 0.15
N SER A 214 8.41 31.19 0.47
CA SER A 214 9.37 30.10 0.63
C SER A 214 8.96 29.13 1.75
N GLY A 215 8.54 29.65 2.90
CA GLY A 215 8.07 28.83 4.02
C GLY A 215 6.82 28.00 3.66
N LEU A 216 5.83 28.62 3.02
CA LEU A 216 4.61 27.93 2.58
C LEU A 216 4.89 26.90 1.50
N LEU A 217 5.76 27.19 0.53
CA LEU A 217 6.17 26.24 -0.49
C LEU A 217 6.89 25.04 0.12
N PHE A 218 7.79 25.28 1.07
CA PHE A 218 8.47 24.22 1.82
C PHE A 218 7.49 23.33 2.59
N LEU A 219 6.52 23.92 3.29
CA LEU A 219 5.50 23.17 4.03
C LEU A 219 4.56 22.40 3.10
N SER A 220 4.15 23.01 1.99
CA SER A 220 3.29 22.36 0.99
C SER A 220 3.99 21.14 0.38
N THR A 221 5.26 21.28 -0.02
CA THR A 221 6.05 20.21 -0.64
C THR A 221 6.39 19.06 0.30
N ARG A 222 6.37 19.28 1.63
CA ARG A 222 6.46 18.22 2.65
C ARG A 222 5.20 17.35 2.70
N GLY A 223 4.03 17.91 2.41
CA GLY A 223 2.76 17.21 2.36
C GLY A 223 2.50 16.57 1.00
N VAL A 224 2.50 17.39 -0.06
CA VAL A 224 2.28 17.00 -1.45
C VAL A 224 3.53 17.38 -2.27
N PRO A 225 4.37 16.40 -2.66
CA PRO A 225 5.62 16.68 -3.37
C PRO A 225 5.43 17.52 -4.64
N PHE A 226 6.39 18.39 -4.95
CA PHE A 226 6.31 19.30 -6.11
C PHE A 226 6.08 18.56 -7.44
N LYS A 227 6.58 17.34 -7.58
CA LYS A 227 6.32 16.50 -8.76
C LYS A 227 4.82 16.34 -9.06
N VAL A 228 3.93 16.36 -8.06
CA VAL A 228 2.48 16.30 -8.29
C VAL A 228 2.00 17.52 -9.10
N THR A 229 2.60 18.69 -8.88
CA THR A 229 2.35 19.88 -9.70
C THR A 229 2.84 19.68 -11.13
N LEU A 230 4.00 19.04 -11.32
CA LEU A 230 4.51 18.69 -12.65
C LEU A 230 3.59 17.68 -13.38
N GLU A 231 3.11 16.65 -12.68
CA GLU A 231 2.18 15.67 -13.24
C GLU A 231 0.84 16.32 -13.62
N ALA A 232 0.34 17.26 -12.81
CA ALA A 232 -0.85 18.03 -13.15
C ALA A 232 -0.66 18.85 -14.44
N VAL A 233 0.52 19.45 -14.63
CA VAL A 233 0.87 20.19 -15.87
C VAL A 233 0.95 19.27 -17.08
N LYS A 234 1.35 18.00 -16.89
CA LYS A 234 1.31 16.96 -17.94
C LYS A 234 -0.10 16.45 -18.26
N GLY A 235 -1.13 16.93 -17.55
CA GLY A 235 -2.52 16.51 -17.75
C GLY A 235 -2.89 15.20 -17.05
N HIS A 236 -2.05 14.70 -16.14
CA HIS A 236 -2.35 13.50 -15.37
C HIS A 236 -3.46 13.77 -14.33
N ASP A 237 -4.24 12.75 -13.99
CA ASP A 237 -5.25 12.89 -12.94
C ASP A 237 -4.57 13.18 -11.60
N LEU A 238 -4.99 14.30 -11.01
CA LEU A 238 -4.35 14.84 -9.82
C LEU A 238 -4.60 14.00 -8.57
N GLY A 239 -5.76 13.32 -8.47
CA GLY A 239 -6.01 12.38 -7.38
C GLY A 239 -5.04 11.22 -7.43
N MET A 240 -4.84 10.65 -8.63
CA MET A 240 -3.88 9.57 -8.86
C MET A 240 -2.43 10.01 -8.59
N ALA A 241 -2.04 11.21 -9.04
CA ALA A 241 -0.70 11.74 -8.81
C ALA A 241 -0.41 11.97 -7.32
N VAL A 242 -1.38 12.54 -6.59
CA VAL A 242 -1.27 12.71 -5.13
C VAL A 242 -1.17 11.33 -4.45
N PHE A 243 -2.03 10.38 -4.83
CA PHE A 243 -2.02 9.05 -4.24
C PHE A 243 -0.67 8.35 -4.46
N GLY A 244 -0.17 8.34 -5.69
CA GLY A 244 1.15 7.77 -6.01
C GLY A 244 2.27 8.43 -5.19
N ALA A 245 2.23 9.75 -5.02
CA ALA A 245 3.21 10.45 -4.18
C ALA A 245 3.12 10.09 -2.68
N LEU A 246 1.92 9.81 -2.16
CA LEU A 246 1.75 9.34 -0.78
C LEU A 246 2.28 7.91 -0.60
N LEU A 247 2.02 7.01 -1.56
CA LEU A 247 2.55 5.65 -1.55
C LEU A 247 4.09 5.65 -1.65
N GLU A 248 4.66 6.51 -2.49
CA GLU A 248 6.11 6.72 -2.55
C GLU A 248 6.70 7.17 -1.23
N LYS A 249 6.05 8.15 -0.59
CA LYS A 249 6.48 8.61 0.73
C LYS A 249 6.39 7.50 1.76
N LEU A 250 5.30 6.72 1.75
CA LEU A 250 5.08 5.59 2.66
C LEU A 250 6.15 4.50 2.49
N TYR A 251 6.41 4.06 1.26
CA TYR A 251 7.26 2.91 1.00
C TYR A 251 8.76 3.22 0.98
N ALA A 252 9.18 4.48 0.89
CA ALA A 252 10.60 4.85 0.87
C ALA A 252 11.46 4.14 1.95
N PRO A 253 11.16 4.23 3.26
CA PRO A 253 11.97 3.52 4.27
C PRO A 253 11.79 1.99 4.24
N ILE A 254 10.65 1.50 3.76
CA ILE A 254 10.37 0.06 3.63
C ILE A 254 11.20 -0.54 2.49
N LEU A 255 11.37 0.19 1.38
CA LEU A 255 12.23 -0.15 0.27
C LEU A 255 13.70 -0.22 0.70
N GLU A 256 14.16 0.72 1.53
CA GLU A 256 15.53 0.71 2.09
C GLU A 256 15.76 -0.51 3.01
N GLU A 257 14.81 -0.81 3.89
CA GLU A 257 14.88 -2.01 4.74
C GLU A 257 14.92 -3.29 3.89
N ALA A 258 14.04 -3.40 2.89
CA ALA A 258 14.01 -4.54 1.99
C ALA A 258 15.31 -4.70 1.20
N LYS A 259 15.91 -3.60 0.73
CA LYS A 259 17.20 -3.59 0.05
C LYS A 259 18.31 -4.07 0.97
N THR A 260 18.37 -3.54 2.19
CA THR A 260 19.38 -3.87 3.21
C THR A 260 19.36 -5.35 3.57
N HIS A 261 18.19 -5.98 3.49
CA HIS A 261 17.97 -7.35 3.92
C HIS A 261 17.60 -8.33 2.80
N HIS A 262 17.83 -7.94 1.54
CA HIS A 262 17.64 -8.81 0.38
C HIS A 262 16.21 -9.36 0.26
N ILE A 263 15.21 -8.60 0.71
CA ILE A 263 13.81 -9.04 0.74
C ILE A 263 13.16 -8.74 -0.62
N PRO A 264 12.53 -9.71 -1.30
CA PRO A 264 11.77 -9.45 -2.51
C PRO A 264 10.47 -8.70 -2.22
N ILE A 265 10.03 -7.90 -3.19
CA ILE A 265 8.83 -7.08 -3.09
C ILE A 265 7.91 -7.37 -4.28
N LEU A 266 6.65 -7.70 -4.01
CA LEU A 266 5.58 -7.63 -5.00
C LEU A 266 4.97 -6.23 -5.00
N ASP A 267 5.20 -5.46 -6.06
CA ASP A 267 4.76 -4.07 -6.17
C ASP A 267 3.37 -3.99 -6.82
N LEU A 268 2.32 -4.06 -5.99
CA LEU A 268 0.94 -3.99 -6.48
C LEU A 268 0.54 -2.60 -6.98
N SER A 269 1.24 -1.54 -6.54
CA SER A 269 0.99 -0.17 -7.02
C SER A 269 1.25 -0.03 -8.52
N ASN A 270 2.19 -0.80 -9.05
CA ASN A 270 2.54 -0.86 -10.47
C ASN A 270 2.02 -2.11 -11.19
N THR A 271 1.45 -3.08 -10.46
CA THR A 271 0.91 -4.34 -11.03
C THR A 271 -0.60 -4.27 -11.31
N LEU A 272 -1.40 -3.75 -10.37
CA LEU A 272 -2.85 -3.68 -10.54
C LEU A 272 -3.23 -2.36 -11.20
N ASP A 273 -3.87 -2.45 -12.37
CA ASP A 273 -4.40 -1.29 -13.09
C ASP A 273 -5.66 -0.76 -12.38
N PRO A 274 -5.62 0.47 -11.82
CA PRO A 274 -6.75 1.08 -11.11
C PRO A 274 -7.94 1.41 -12.02
N TYR A 275 -7.80 1.33 -13.33
CA TYR A 275 -8.90 1.49 -14.30
C TYR A 275 -9.55 0.14 -14.68
N HIS A 276 -8.93 -0.99 -14.31
CA HIS A 276 -9.48 -2.31 -14.62
C HIS A 276 -10.37 -2.82 -13.47
N GLU A 277 -11.68 -2.60 -13.59
CA GLU A 277 -12.65 -2.84 -12.52
C GLU A 277 -12.65 -4.26 -11.96
N GLU A 278 -12.34 -5.27 -12.77
CA GLU A 278 -12.31 -6.68 -12.35
C GLU A 278 -11.20 -7.00 -11.34
N ASN A 279 -10.20 -6.12 -11.25
CA ASN A 279 -9.16 -6.20 -10.23
C ASN A 279 -9.70 -5.86 -8.84
N TYR A 280 -10.87 -5.22 -8.72
CA TYR A 280 -11.34 -4.62 -7.48
C TYR A 280 -12.75 -5.07 -7.07
N ILE A 281 -12.96 -5.08 -5.75
CA ILE A 281 -14.25 -5.13 -5.08
C ILE A 281 -14.27 -3.98 -4.09
N SER A 282 -15.36 -3.19 -4.12
CA SER A 282 -15.51 -2.04 -3.23
C SER A 282 -14.32 -1.07 -3.31
N GLY A 283 -13.64 -1.03 -4.45
CA GLY A 283 -12.51 -0.14 -4.72
C GLY A 283 -11.17 -0.50 -4.13
N ILE A 284 -11.17 -1.18 -3.00
CA ILE A 284 -9.96 -1.35 -2.19
C ILE A 284 -9.61 -2.82 -1.96
N GLU A 285 -10.52 -3.75 -2.26
CA GLU A 285 -10.34 -5.18 -2.02
C GLU A 285 -10.06 -5.89 -3.35
N PRO A 286 -9.22 -6.93 -3.37
CA PRO A 286 -8.91 -7.58 -4.63
C PRO A 286 -10.11 -8.40 -5.11
N GLY A 287 -10.51 -8.16 -6.37
CA GLY A 287 -11.50 -8.94 -7.09
C GLY A 287 -11.01 -10.32 -7.50
N ILE A 288 -11.77 -11.04 -8.32
CA ILE A 288 -11.40 -12.40 -8.76
C ILE A 288 -10.11 -12.37 -9.59
N GLU A 289 -10.01 -11.43 -10.55
CA GLU A 289 -8.81 -11.26 -11.38
C GLU A 289 -7.66 -10.61 -10.63
N GLY A 290 -7.95 -9.65 -9.74
CA GLY A 290 -6.96 -9.07 -8.83
C GLY A 290 -6.33 -10.15 -7.95
N SER A 291 -7.16 -11.03 -7.38
CA SER A 291 -6.70 -12.12 -6.52
C SER A 291 -5.83 -13.13 -7.25
N LYS A 292 -6.23 -13.48 -8.48
CA LYS A 292 -5.43 -14.32 -9.38
C LYS A 292 -4.08 -13.69 -9.69
N THR A 293 -4.07 -12.42 -10.07
CA THR A 293 -2.84 -11.69 -10.39
C THR A 293 -1.89 -11.67 -9.20
N ILE A 294 -2.39 -11.33 -8.00
CA ILE A 294 -1.58 -11.32 -6.77
C ILE A 294 -1.00 -12.71 -6.49
N ALA A 295 -1.83 -13.76 -6.51
CA ALA A 295 -1.39 -15.13 -6.25
C ALA A 295 -0.33 -15.61 -7.25
N GLU A 296 -0.48 -15.30 -8.54
CA GLU A 296 0.53 -15.59 -9.57
C GLU A 296 1.87 -14.90 -9.27
N GLY A 297 1.84 -13.64 -8.81
CA GLY A 297 3.05 -12.88 -8.47
C GLY A 297 3.77 -13.45 -7.26
N LEU A 298 3.02 -13.77 -6.21
CA LEU A 298 3.56 -14.39 -5.00
C LEU A 298 4.15 -15.77 -5.32
N ALA A 299 3.45 -16.60 -6.08
CA ALA A 299 3.95 -17.91 -6.52
C ALA A 299 5.22 -17.79 -7.37
N HIS A 300 5.27 -16.81 -8.27
CA HIS A 300 6.45 -16.52 -9.08
C HIS A 300 7.65 -16.16 -8.21
N ILE A 301 7.49 -15.27 -7.21
CA ILE A 301 8.59 -14.89 -6.32
C ILE A 301 9.07 -16.09 -5.50
N VAL A 302 8.15 -16.85 -4.90
CA VAL A 302 8.48 -18.05 -4.11
C VAL A 302 9.29 -19.06 -4.92
N LYS A 303 8.98 -19.22 -6.21
CA LYS A 303 9.63 -20.20 -7.09
C LYS A 303 10.95 -19.71 -7.70
N GLU A 304 11.00 -18.45 -8.11
CA GLU A 304 12.05 -17.94 -9.00
C GLU A 304 13.01 -16.94 -8.33
N HIS A 305 12.69 -16.41 -7.14
CA HIS A 305 13.55 -15.44 -6.47
C HIS A 305 14.80 -16.09 -5.86
N ASP A 306 15.97 -15.49 -6.11
CA ASP A 306 17.21 -15.81 -5.42
C ASP A 306 17.27 -15.06 -4.08
N TYR A 307 16.91 -15.74 -3.00
CA TYR A 307 16.91 -15.20 -1.63
C TYR A 307 18.31 -14.95 -1.05
N GLN A 308 19.38 -15.33 -1.75
CA GLN A 308 20.76 -14.93 -1.41
C GLN A 308 21.23 -13.74 -2.26
N GLY A 309 20.47 -13.40 -3.31
CA GLY A 309 20.77 -12.34 -4.26
C GLY A 309 20.34 -10.95 -3.79
N ALA A 310 20.31 -9.99 -4.70
CA ALA A 310 19.82 -8.65 -4.39
C ALA A 310 18.29 -8.65 -4.15
N SER A 311 17.81 -7.75 -3.29
CA SER A 311 16.37 -7.42 -3.23
C SER A 311 15.87 -7.00 -4.61
N ARG A 312 14.69 -7.50 -5.01
CA ARG A 312 14.08 -7.21 -6.30
C ARG A 312 12.63 -6.77 -6.16
N LEU A 313 12.23 -5.86 -7.04
CA LEU A 313 10.85 -5.42 -7.24
C LEU A 313 10.24 -6.23 -8.38
N TYR A 314 9.13 -6.91 -8.10
CA TYR A 314 8.38 -7.72 -9.06
C TYR A 314 7.10 -7.00 -9.47
N VAL A 315 6.91 -6.88 -10.79
CA VAL A 315 5.78 -6.15 -11.39
C VAL A 315 5.25 -6.95 -12.58
N LYS A 316 3.92 -7.03 -12.71
CA LYS A 316 3.26 -7.45 -13.94
C LYS A 316 2.82 -6.20 -14.71
N PRO A 317 2.93 -6.17 -16.05
CA PRO A 317 2.34 -5.07 -16.83
C PRO A 317 0.87 -4.87 -16.45
N PRO A 318 0.36 -3.64 -16.28
CA PRO A 318 -0.95 -3.38 -15.70
C PRO A 318 -2.15 -4.06 -16.39
N ARG A 319 -2.03 -4.35 -17.69
CA ARG A 319 -3.05 -5.08 -18.46
C ARG A 319 -3.06 -6.59 -18.21
N GLY A 320 -2.15 -7.11 -17.38
CA GLY A 320 -2.14 -8.52 -16.96
C GLY A 320 -1.68 -9.54 -18.00
N ASP A 321 -1.45 -9.14 -19.26
CA ASP A 321 -1.13 -10.05 -20.37
C ASP A 321 0.33 -10.51 -20.45
N GLY A 322 1.21 -9.96 -19.60
CA GLY A 322 2.65 -10.26 -19.60
C GLY A 322 3.11 -11.12 -18.44
N PRO A 323 4.30 -11.76 -18.55
CA PRO A 323 4.94 -12.39 -17.39
C PRO A 323 5.32 -11.34 -16.34
N TYR A 324 5.52 -11.80 -15.11
CA TYR A 324 6.17 -10.99 -14.09
C TYR A 324 7.60 -10.64 -14.53
N THR A 325 7.94 -9.37 -14.42
CA THR A 325 9.30 -8.86 -14.61
C THR A 325 9.87 -8.46 -13.27
N SER A 326 11.19 -8.38 -13.17
CA SER A 326 11.83 -7.91 -11.94
C SER A 326 12.97 -6.96 -12.23
N THR A 327 13.12 -5.97 -11.34
CA THR A 327 14.25 -5.03 -11.33
C THR A 327 14.94 -5.07 -9.98
N ILE A 328 16.20 -4.66 -9.90
CA ILE A 328 16.89 -4.52 -8.61
C ILE A 328 16.15 -3.43 -7.82
N ASN A 329 15.91 -3.69 -6.53
CA ASN A 329 15.33 -2.69 -5.64
C ASN A 329 16.31 -1.52 -5.46
N ASP A 330 16.05 -0.43 -6.17
CA ASP A 330 16.68 0.87 -5.99
C ASP A 330 15.64 1.88 -5.48
N PRO A 331 15.59 2.10 -4.15
CA PRO A 331 14.62 2.99 -3.51
C PRO A 331 14.65 4.43 -4.07
N SER A 332 15.79 4.88 -4.60
CA SER A 332 15.94 6.23 -5.14
C SER A 332 15.29 6.42 -6.52
N SER A 333 15.07 5.31 -7.24
CA SER A 333 14.48 5.30 -8.58
C SER A 333 13.03 4.80 -8.60
N TRP A 334 12.57 4.18 -7.51
CA TRP A 334 11.22 3.63 -7.43
C TRP A 334 10.18 4.76 -7.41
N GLN A 335 9.18 4.63 -8.28
CA GLN A 335 8.06 5.54 -8.37
C GLN A 335 6.80 4.76 -8.75
N VAL A 336 5.64 5.29 -8.34
CA VAL A 336 4.37 4.75 -8.80
C VAL A 336 4.15 5.24 -10.23
N GLN A 337 4.13 4.30 -11.17
CA GLN A 337 3.95 4.57 -12.59
C GLN A 337 2.53 5.08 -12.85
N TYR A 338 2.45 6.19 -13.57
CA TYR A 338 1.18 6.66 -14.10
C TYR A 338 0.77 5.79 -15.28
N ILE A 339 -0.40 5.16 -15.17
CA ILE A 339 -0.98 4.36 -16.24
C ILE A 339 -1.87 5.31 -17.04
N SER A 340 -1.46 5.64 -18.27
CA SER A 340 -2.31 6.41 -19.18
C SER A 340 -3.49 5.54 -19.63
N GLN A 341 -4.68 6.15 -19.66
CA GLN A 341 -5.89 5.53 -20.22
C GLN A 341 -5.73 5.20 -21.70
#